data_AF-A0A919XK73-F1
#
_entry.id   AF-A0A919XK73-F1
#
_cell.length_a   1.000
_cell.length_b   1.000
_cell.length_c   1.000
_cell.angle_alpha   90.00
_cell.angle_beta   90.00
_cell.angle_gamma   90.00
#
_symmetry.space_group_name_H-M   'P 1'
#
loop_
_entity.id
_entity.type
_entity.pdbx_description
1 polymer ?
#
loop_
_entity_poly.entity_id
_entity_poly.type
_entity_poly.pdbx_seq_one_letter_code
_entity_poly.pdbx_strand_id
1 'polypeptide(L)'
;MPKIRYNNMNDVSTDHSVGEFRQWRKERRGKKKDLSFRVPNVPPDIEYLHANRRDATITWIGHSTFFIQYEGLNLVTDPVWAKRMGLDPRLGEPGIAIGDMPPVDVVLISHSHYDHLHLASIRKLYREETSPPDCVQKWSAKAFPTALS
;
A
#
# COMPACT_ATOMS: atom_id res chain seq x y z
N MET A 1 -29.23 -24.75 -20.58
CA MET A 1 -27.88 -24.22 -20.82
C MET A 1 -26.94 -24.82 -19.77
N PRO A 2 -25.79 -25.41 -20.16
CA PRO A 2 -24.83 -25.93 -19.19
C PRO A 2 -24.28 -24.78 -18.34
N LYS A 3 -24.17 -24.99 -17.03
CA LYS A 3 -23.54 -24.01 -16.12
C LYS A 3 -22.06 -23.93 -16.44
N ILE A 4 -21.62 -22.83 -17.05
CA ILE A 4 -20.20 -22.51 -17.18
C ILE A 4 -19.65 -22.35 -15.77
N ARG A 5 -18.74 -23.24 -15.36
CA ARG A 5 -17.97 -23.10 -14.13
C ARG A 5 -16.65 -22.43 -14.50
N TYR A 6 -16.41 -21.27 -13.92
CA TYR A 6 -15.12 -20.60 -14.05
C TYR A 6 -14.10 -21.36 -13.19
N ASN A 7 -13.00 -21.80 -13.80
CA ASN A 7 -11.86 -22.39 -13.12
C ASN A 7 -10.75 -21.35 -13.01
N ASN A 8 -9.88 -21.48 -12.01
CA ASN A 8 -8.69 -20.64 -11.92
C ASN A 8 -7.80 -20.87 -13.14
N MET A 9 -7.22 -19.81 -13.69
CA MET A 9 -6.38 -19.87 -14.90
C MET A 9 -5.01 -20.52 -14.67
N ASN A 10 -4.65 -20.82 -13.42
CA ASN A 10 -3.38 -21.42 -13.03
C ASN A 10 -3.45 -22.95 -12.82
N ASP A 11 -4.54 -23.59 -13.26
CA ASP A 11 -4.76 -25.05 -13.20
C ASP A 11 -4.69 -25.65 -11.79
N VAL A 12 -4.77 -24.80 -10.76
CA VAL A 12 -4.81 -25.22 -9.36
C VAL A 12 -6.27 -25.56 -9.02
N SER A 13 -6.56 -26.85 -8.88
CA SER A 13 -7.84 -27.28 -8.31
C SER A 13 -7.90 -26.87 -6.84
N THR A 14 -9.01 -26.26 -6.44
CA THR A 14 -9.23 -25.78 -5.06
C THR A 14 -10.49 -26.44 -4.53
N ASP A 15 -10.49 -27.78 -4.54
CA ASP A 15 -11.63 -28.62 -4.20
C ASP A 15 -11.76 -28.74 -2.68
N HIS A 16 -12.16 -27.65 -2.02
CA HIS A 16 -12.42 -27.68 -0.58
C HIS A 16 -13.83 -28.19 -0.30
N SER A 17 -13.92 -29.21 0.54
CA SER A 17 -15.19 -29.68 1.07
C SER A 17 -15.82 -28.65 2.02
N VAL A 18 -17.14 -28.73 2.18
CA VAL A 18 -17.86 -27.91 3.18
C VAL A 18 -17.36 -28.20 4.60
N GLY A 19 -16.88 -29.43 4.86
CA GLY A 19 -16.29 -29.83 6.13
C GLY A 19 -15.00 -29.07 6.43
N GLU A 20 -14.09 -29.02 5.47
CA GLU A 20 -12.82 -28.27 5.58
C GLU A 20 -13.07 -26.77 5.73
N PHE A 21 -14.06 -26.22 5.02
CA PHE A 21 -14.45 -24.82 5.19
C PHE A 21 -14.97 -24.52 6.61
N ARG A 22 -15.77 -25.43 7.19
CA ARG A 22 -16.28 -25.30 8.57
C ARG A 22 -15.14 -25.40 9.58
N GLN A 23 -14.21 -26.34 9.39
CA GLN A 23 -13.02 -26.47 10.22
C GLN A 23 -12.17 -25.19 10.17
N TRP A 24 -11.83 -24.71 8.97
CA TRP A 24 -11.08 -23.47 8.77
C TRP A 24 -11.76 -22.27 9.45
N ARG A 25 -13.09 -22.15 9.33
CA ARG A 25 -13.85 -21.06 9.97
C ARG A 25 -13.78 -21.15 11.50
N LYS A 26 -13.84 -22.37 12.07
CA LYS A 26 -13.68 -22.61 13.52
C LYS A 26 -12.28 -22.22 13.98
N GLU A 27 -11.25 -22.65 13.26
CA GLU A 27 -9.84 -22.32 13.56
C GLU A 27 -9.59 -20.81 13.48
N ARG A 28 -10.09 -20.13 12.43
CA ARG A 28 -9.97 -18.67 12.30
C ARG A 28 -10.64 -17.90 13.43
N ARG A 29 -11.79 -18.38 13.92
CA ARG A 29 -12.49 -17.76 15.05
C ARG A 29 -11.82 -18.03 16.40
N GLY A 30 -11.15 -19.18 16.55
CA GLY A 30 -10.44 -19.54 17.77
C GLY A 30 -9.10 -18.81 17.96
N LYS A 31 -8.48 -18.35 16.87
CA LYS A 31 -7.22 -17.59 16.91
C LYS A 31 -7.46 -16.17 17.43
N LYS A 32 -7.23 -15.95 18.72
CA LYS A 32 -7.12 -14.60 19.29
C LYS A 32 -5.75 -14.03 18.93
N LYS A 33 -5.74 -12.89 18.23
CA LYS A 33 -4.51 -12.14 17.97
C LYS A 33 -4.18 -11.31 19.20
N ASP A 34 -2.95 -11.40 19.68
CA ASP A 34 -2.42 -10.43 20.62
C ASP A 34 -1.99 -9.18 19.85
N LEU A 35 -2.62 -8.04 20.15
CA LEU A 35 -2.35 -6.75 19.52
C LEU A 35 -1.83 -5.74 20.55
N SER A 36 -1.37 -6.22 21.72
CA SER A 36 -0.84 -5.38 22.80
C SER A 36 0.50 -4.75 22.42
N PHE A 37 1.33 -5.48 21.67
CA PHE A 37 2.63 -4.98 21.23
C PHE A 37 2.47 -3.89 20.18
N ARG A 38 3.01 -2.71 20.49
CA ARG A 38 3.13 -1.61 19.54
C ARG A 38 4.59 -1.42 19.21
N VAL A 39 4.89 -1.44 17.91
CA VAL A 39 6.23 -1.12 17.43
C VAL A 39 6.53 0.34 17.77
N PRO A 40 7.66 0.65 18.45
CA PRO A 40 8.03 2.02 18.75
C PRO A 40 8.17 2.84 17.46
N ASN A 41 7.62 4.05 17.48
CA ASN A 41 7.79 5.03 16.41
C ASN A 41 8.90 6.00 16.85
N VAL A 42 9.85 6.26 15.95
CA VAL A 42 10.92 7.23 16.14
C VAL A 42 10.55 8.47 15.32
N PRO A 43 10.50 9.67 15.93
CA PRO A 43 10.24 10.90 15.19
C PRO A 43 11.23 11.05 14.02
N PRO A 44 10.74 11.22 12.79
CA PRO A 44 11.61 11.41 11.64
C PRO A 44 12.25 12.80 11.66
N ASP A 45 13.48 12.90 11.16
CA ASP A 45 14.10 14.19 10.85
C ASP A 45 13.53 14.72 9.52
N ILE A 46 12.43 15.47 9.62
CA ILE A 46 11.71 15.98 8.44
C ILE A 46 12.60 16.92 7.62
N GLU A 47 13.38 17.79 8.27
CA GLU A 47 14.24 18.74 7.57
C GLU A 47 15.31 18.02 6.74
N TYR A 48 15.95 17.01 7.33
CA TYR A 48 16.89 16.14 6.62
C TYR A 48 16.22 15.45 5.44
N LEU A 49 15.04 14.84 5.61
CA LEU A 49 14.36 14.11 4.53
C LEU A 49 13.97 15.02 3.36
N HIS A 50 13.57 16.26 3.64
CA HIS A 50 13.28 17.25 2.59
C HIS A 50 14.54 17.70 1.85
N ALA A 51 15.65 17.92 2.57
CA ALA A 51 16.91 18.40 2.01
C ALA A 51 17.74 17.30 1.33
N ASN A 52 17.59 16.04 1.73
CA ASN A 52 18.40 14.95 1.24
C ASN A 52 18.12 14.67 -0.24
N ARG A 53 19.16 14.76 -1.08
CA ARG A 53 19.14 14.41 -2.51
C ARG A 53 20.36 13.59 -2.92
N ARG A 54 21.15 13.12 -1.96
CA ARG A 54 22.44 12.45 -2.24
C ARG A 54 22.54 11.13 -1.50
N ASP A 55 22.18 11.13 -0.23
CA ASP A 55 22.36 9.96 0.63
C ASP A 55 21.27 8.94 0.36
N ALA A 56 21.69 7.69 0.16
CA ALA A 56 20.78 6.57 0.04
C ALA A 56 20.15 6.28 1.41
N THR A 57 18.85 6.49 1.56
CA THR A 57 18.14 6.29 2.82
C THR A 57 16.83 5.54 2.64
N ILE A 58 16.44 4.83 3.68
CA ILE A 58 15.17 4.09 3.74
C ILE A 58 14.50 4.43 5.06
N THR A 59 13.29 5.00 4.98
CA THR A 59 12.43 5.27 6.14
C THR A 59 11.22 4.36 6.08
N TRP A 60 11.01 3.58 7.14
CA TRP A 60 9.83 2.74 7.24
C TRP A 60 8.63 3.54 7.77
N ILE A 61 7.59 3.65 6.94
CA ILE A 61 6.36 4.37 7.29
C ILE A 61 5.37 3.45 8.02
N GLY A 62 5.46 2.14 7.81
CA GLY A 62 4.59 1.13 8.40
C GLY A 62 3.83 0.33 7.35
N HIS A 63 3.49 -0.93 7.67
CA HIS A 63 3.05 -1.93 6.70
C HIS A 63 4.13 -2.15 5.63
N SER A 64 3.75 -2.29 4.36
CA SER A 64 4.63 -2.42 3.19
C SER A 64 5.07 -1.06 2.62
N THR A 65 4.79 0.04 3.34
CA THR A 65 5.11 1.40 2.90
C THR A 65 6.51 1.82 3.38
N PHE A 66 7.41 2.00 2.42
CA PHE A 66 8.75 2.54 2.61
C PHE A 66 8.91 3.82 1.82
N PHE A 67 9.54 4.83 2.42
CA PHE A 67 10.05 6.00 1.72
C PHE A 67 11.55 5.79 1.49
N ILE A 68 11.98 5.87 0.23
CA ILE A 68 13.35 5.55 -0.19
C ILE A 68 13.90 6.76 -0.92
N GLN A 69 15.08 7.22 -0.52
CA GLN A 69 15.82 8.26 -1.23
C GLN A 69 17.05 7.61 -1.84
N TYR A 70 17.25 7.79 -3.15
CA TYR A 70 18.37 7.19 -3.87
C TYR A 70 18.68 7.96 -5.14
N GLU A 71 19.94 8.35 -5.34
CA GLU A 71 20.41 9.08 -6.55
C GLU A 71 19.54 10.31 -6.89
N GLY A 72 19.15 11.06 -5.86
CA GLY A 72 18.32 12.26 -6.00
C GLY A 72 16.82 12.00 -6.20
N LEU A 73 16.39 10.74 -6.30
CA LEU A 73 15.00 10.35 -6.41
C LEU A 73 14.39 10.02 -5.06
N ASN A 74 13.11 10.39 -4.91
CA ASN A 74 12.25 10.06 -3.78
C ASN A 74 11.21 9.03 -4.23
N LEU A 75 11.29 7.81 -3.72
CA LEU A 75 10.41 6.70 -4.05
C LEU A 75 9.53 6.32 -2.86
N VAL A 76 8.30 5.86 -3.14
CA VAL A 76 7.42 5.27 -2.13
C VAL A 76 6.91 3.91 -2.60
N THR A 77 6.98 2.89 -1.75
CA THR A 77 6.38 1.57 -2.01
C THR A 77 4.99 1.48 -1.40
N ASP A 78 4.06 0.79 -2.07
CA ASP A 78 2.74 0.36 -1.57
C ASP A 78 2.10 1.35 -0.58
N PRO A 79 1.77 2.59 -1.02
CA PRO A 79 1.51 3.71 -0.14
C PRO A 79 0.19 3.59 0.63
N VAL A 80 0.25 3.35 1.94
CA VAL A 80 -0.95 3.14 2.79
C VAL A 80 -0.88 3.97 4.09
N TRP A 81 -1.50 5.16 4.08
CA TRP A 81 -1.69 6.02 5.26
C TRP A 81 -3.06 5.87 5.92
N ALA A 82 -3.82 4.84 5.54
CA ALA A 82 -5.14 4.61 6.12
C ALA A 82 -5.06 4.29 7.61
N LYS A 83 -5.95 4.90 8.41
CA LYS A 83 -6.11 4.56 9.84
C LYS A 83 -6.74 3.18 10.05
N ARG A 84 -7.40 2.64 9.02
CA ARG A 84 -8.06 1.32 9.04
C ARG A 84 -7.93 0.68 7.67
N MET A 85 -7.79 -0.65 7.64
CA MET A 85 -7.93 -1.46 6.43
C MET A 85 -9.13 -2.38 6.60
N GLY A 86 -10.22 -2.09 5.88
CA GLY A 86 -11.52 -2.69 6.16
C GLY A 86 -11.96 -2.38 7.60
N LEU A 87 -12.14 -3.42 8.41
CA LEU A 87 -12.55 -3.28 9.82
C LEU A 87 -11.37 -3.19 10.79
N ASP A 88 -10.17 -3.58 10.37
CA ASP A 88 -9.00 -3.65 11.24
C ASP A 88 -8.35 -2.28 11.39
N PRO A 89 -8.12 -1.79 12.63
CA PRO A 89 -7.42 -0.53 12.86
C PRO A 89 -5.92 -0.69 12.68
N ARG A 90 -5.27 0.37 12.20
CA ARG A 90 -3.81 0.51 12.22
C ARG A 90 -3.35 0.64 13.68
N LEU A 91 -2.36 -0.15 14.09
CA LEU A 91 -1.89 -0.21 15.48
C LEU A 91 -0.82 0.84 15.83
N GLY A 92 -0.09 1.33 14.84
CA GLY A 92 0.97 2.33 14.99
C GLY A 92 0.83 3.44 13.97
N GLU A 93 1.05 4.67 14.41
CA GLU A 93 1.01 5.84 13.53
C GLU A 93 2.06 5.71 12.42
N PRO A 94 1.80 6.29 11.23
CA PRO A 94 2.77 6.33 10.15
C PRO A 94 4.11 6.93 10.62
N GLY A 95 5.22 6.39 10.12
CA GLY A 95 6.57 6.90 10.43
C GLY A 95 6.77 8.35 9.99
N ILE A 96 6.10 8.78 8.92
CA ILE A 96 6.01 10.18 8.47
C ILE A 96 4.53 10.48 8.21
N ALA A 97 4.02 11.60 8.70
CA ALA A 97 2.68 12.02 8.35
C ALA A 97 2.61 12.37 6.85
N ILE A 98 1.51 12.03 6.18
CA ILE A 98 1.42 12.23 4.72
C ILE A 98 1.59 13.69 4.29
N GLY A 99 1.27 14.65 5.16
CA GLY A 99 1.46 16.08 4.91
C GLY A 99 2.91 16.54 5.01
N ASP A 100 3.75 15.79 5.73
CA ASP A 100 5.17 16.10 5.94
C ASP A 100 6.08 15.37 4.94
N MET A 101 5.50 14.56 4.05
CA MET A 101 6.24 13.82 3.04
C MET A 101 6.99 14.76 2.08
N PRO A 102 8.28 14.50 1.80
CA PRO A 102 8.97 15.12 0.68
C PRO A 102 8.25 14.83 -0.65
N PRO A 103 8.47 15.65 -1.70
CA PRO A 103 7.94 15.36 -3.03
C PRO A 103 8.34 13.94 -3.48
N VAL A 104 7.39 13.18 -4.00
CA VAL A 104 7.61 11.79 -4.44
C VAL A 104 7.68 11.77 -5.96
N ASP A 105 8.77 11.21 -6.48
CA ASP A 105 9.00 11.07 -7.92
C ASP A 105 8.39 9.76 -8.45
N VAL A 106 8.51 8.68 -7.67
CA VAL A 106 8.10 7.34 -8.09
C VAL A 106 7.26 6.66 -7.01
N VAL A 107 6.10 6.13 -7.43
CA VAL A 107 5.27 5.24 -6.60
C VAL A 107 5.37 3.82 -7.15
N LEU A 108 5.86 2.90 -6.33
CA LEU A 108 5.98 1.48 -6.63
C LEU A 108 4.81 0.73 -6.03
N ILE A 109 4.10 -0.04 -6.86
CA ILE A 109 2.93 -0.83 -6.44
C ILE A 109 3.23 -2.29 -6.75
N SER A 110 3.31 -3.13 -5.73
CA SER A 110 3.61 -4.55 -5.88
C SER A 110 2.44 -5.34 -6.49
N HIS A 111 1.21 -5.07 -6.02
CA HIS A 111 -0.02 -5.68 -6.53
C HIS A 111 -1.26 -4.88 -6.13
N SER A 112 -2.42 -5.25 -6.68
CA SER A 112 -3.67 -4.49 -6.62
C SER A 112 -4.63 -4.89 -5.49
N HIS A 113 -4.10 -5.31 -4.34
CA HIS A 113 -4.91 -5.52 -3.12
C HIS A 113 -4.98 -4.25 -2.27
N TYR A 114 -6.03 -4.09 -1.47
CA TYR A 114 -6.32 -2.86 -0.71
C TYR A 114 -5.24 -2.46 0.30
N ASP A 115 -4.49 -3.44 0.79
CA ASP A 115 -3.36 -3.25 1.72
C ASP A 115 -2.06 -2.84 1.02
N HIS A 116 -2.02 -2.85 -0.32
CA HIS A 116 -0.89 -2.38 -1.11
C HIS A 116 -1.27 -1.23 -2.08
N LEU A 117 -2.54 -1.15 -2.47
CA LEU A 117 -3.11 -0.15 -3.38
C LEU A 117 -4.17 0.69 -2.65
N HIS A 118 -3.75 1.76 -1.98
CA HIS A 118 -4.65 2.70 -1.33
C HIS A 118 -4.75 4.02 -2.10
N LEU A 119 -5.77 4.13 -2.95
CA LEU A 119 -5.96 5.26 -3.89
C LEU A 119 -5.96 6.65 -3.21
N ALA A 120 -6.48 6.76 -1.98
CA ALA A 120 -6.50 8.03 -1.27
C ALA A 120 -5.10 8.45 -0.75
N SER A 121 -4.19 7.51 -0.48
CA SER A 121 -2.78 7.85 -0.23
C SER A 121 -2.12 8.32 -1.51
N ILE A 122 -2.32 7.57 -2.61
CA ILE A 122 -1.71 7.86 -3.91
C ILE A 122 -2.10 9.27 -4.37
N ARG A 123 -3.39 9.62 -4.28
CA ARG A 123 -3.90 10.96 -4.59
C ARG A 123 -3.22 12.08 -3.81
N LYS A 124 -2.85 11.84 -2.56
CA LYS A 124 -2.19 12.84 -1.70
C LYS A 124 -0.70 12.95 -1.96
N LEU A 125 -0.07 11.90 -2.48
CA LEU A 125 1.34 11.89 -2.87
C LEU A 125 1.55 12.41 -4.30
N TYR A 126 0.52 12.32 -5.14
CA TYR A 126 0.57 12.74 -6.53
C TYR A 126 0.80 14.26 -6.66
N ARG A 127 1.76 14.61 -7.52
CA ARG A 127 1.99 15.95 -8.08
C ARG A 127 2.05 15.84 -9.60
N GLU A 128 1.92 16.96 -10.32
CA GLU A 128 2.01 16.95 -11.80
C GLU A 128 3.33 16.36 -12.28
N GLU A 129 4.41 16.56 -11.53
CA GLU A 129 5.75 16.04 -11.81
C GLU A 129 5.90 14.56 -11.42
N THR A 130 5.01 14.01 -10.59
CA THR A 130 4.95 12.58 -10.24
C THR A 130 4.38 11.81 -11.43
N SER A 131 5.22 11.59 -12.44
CA SER A 131 4.81 10.90 -13.66
C SER A 131 4.77 9.39 -13.43
N PRO A 132 3.61 8.74 -13.59
CA PRO A 132 3.60 7.30 -13.74
C PRO A 132 4.38 6.92 -15.00
N PRO A 133 5.16 5.81 -15.00
CA PRO A 133 5.80 5.33 -16.22
C PRO A 133 4.77 5.16 -17.34
N ASP A 134 5.16 5.37 -18.61
CA ASP A 134 4.27 5.45 -19.78
C ASP A 134 3.24 4.31 -19.89
N CYS A 135 3.56 3.13 -19.35
CA CYS A 135 2.67 1.98 -19.31
C CYS A 135 1.40 2.18 -18.45
N VAL A 136 1.41 3.08 -17.46
CA VAL A 136 0.29 3.38 -16.55
C VAL A 136 -0.46 4.66 -16.96
N GLN A 137 0.14 5.55 -17.75
CA GLN A 137 -0.52 6.76 -18.27
C GLN A 137 -1.82 6.43 -19.05
N LYS A 138 -1.86 5.28 -19.74
CA LYS A 138 -3.05 4.81 -20.46
C LYS A 138 -4.26 4.51 -19.56
N TRP A 139 -4.04 4.30 -18.25
CA TRP A 139 -5.10 4.07 -17.25
C TRP A 139 -5.45 5.34 -16.46
N SER A 140 -4.51 6.28 -16.33
CA SER A 140 -4.65 7.53 -15.57
C SER A 140 -5.81 8.41 -16.05
N ALA A 141 -6.00 8.52 -17.37
CA ALA A 141 -7.03 9.37 -17.99
C ALA A 141 -8.48 9.04 -17.58
N LYS A 142 -8.72 7.85 -17.00
CA LYS A 142 -10.06 7.42 -16.56
C LYS A 142 -10.26 7.50 -15.03
N ALA A 143 -9.17 7.59 -14.25
CA ALA A 143 -9.20 7.50 -12.78
C ALA A 143 -8.98 8.85 -12.08
N PHE A 144 -8.41 9.83 -12.78
CA PHE A 144 -8.17 11.20 -12.28
C PHE A 144 -8.71 12.24 -13.27
N PRO A 145 -10.03 12.33 -13.47
CA PRO A 145 -10.59 13.46 -14.20
C PRO A 145 -10.44 14.71 -13.32
N THR A 146 -9.87 15.76 -13.88
CA THR A 146 -9.73 17.13 -13.34
C THR A 146 -8.77 17.34 -12.16
N ALA A 147 -7.54 17.71 -12.49
CA ALA A 147 -6.74 18.70 -11.75
C ALA A 147 -5.91 19.56 -12.74
N LEU A 148 -6.55 19.98 -13.84
CA LEU A 148 -6.01 20.97 -14.78
C LEU A 148 -7.14 21.93 -15.13
N SER A 149 -7.23 23.01 -14.37
CA SER A 149 -7.91 24.28 -14.70
C SER A 149 -7.24 25.39 -13.92
#